data_AF-A0A4S8MQW4-F1
#
_entry.id   AF-A0A4S8MQW4-F1
#
_cell.length_a   1.000
_cell.length_b   1.000
_cell.length_c   1.000
_cell.angle_alpha   90.00
_cell.angle_beta   90.00
_cell.angle_gamma   90.00
#
_symmetry.space_group_name_H-M   'P 1'
#
loop_
_entity.id
_entity.type
_entity.pdbx_description
1 polymer ?
#
loop_
_entity_poly.entity_id
_entity_poly.type
_entity_poly.pdbx_seq_one_letter_code
_entity_poly.pdbx_strand_id
1 'polypeptide(L)'
;RLSELLNPSGVSGSVALYDPFEQSRGQSSVENVPQDLDIIMQPLAGKPFEDLPINLSIVLVHDSLPHIRKLGFFLSIDKFTRSIQVSDYSNLQEGLRPIQPLLNTIYLWGAHFSSSPAYSPDQMSFFLNRAIQSVSSSLSTPGNRDHPQAVIQTIQASVLLANYLFCHGRLLEGRYHVASASSLILSFGLNKLGGH
;
A
#
# COMPACT_ATOMS: atom_id res chain seq x y z
N ARG A 1 -13.92 -50.32 60.81
CA ARG A 1 -12.58 -49.85 61.22
C ARG A 1 -11.67 -50.09 60.00
N LEU A 2 -11.68 -49.30 58.93
CA LEU A 2 -11.43 -47.85 58.80
C LEU A 2 -10.15 -47.39 59.47
N SER A 3 -9.05 -47.57 58.75
CA SER A 3 -7.70 -46.97 58.92
C SER A 3 -6.80 -47.68 57.88
N GLU A 4 -6.20 -47.11 56.84
CA GLU A 4 -5.88 -45.77 56.35
C GLU A 4 -5.61 -45.96 54.84
N LEU A 5 -6.35 -45.34 53.90
CA LEU A 5 -6.08 -44.04 53.26
C LEU A 5 -4.62 -43.77 52.85
N LEU A 6 -4.47 -43.71 51.51
CA LEU A 6 -3.62 -42.78 50.74
C LEU A 6 -2.11 -42.78 51.00
N ASN A 7 -1.38 -43.56 50.20
CA ASN A 7 -0.28 -43.02 49.38
C ASN A 7 0.14 -44.02 48.29
N PRO A 8 0.06 -43.67 47.01
CA PRO A 8 1.22 -43.94 46.17
C PRO A 8 1.60 -42.69 45.37
N SER A 9 2.42 -41.84 45.98
CA SER A 9 3.21 -40.86 45.25
C SER A 9 4.34 -41.59 44.51
N GLY A 10 4.36 -41.44 43.18
CA GLY A 10 5.61 -41.50 42.40
C GLY A 10 5.98 -42.84 41.78
N VAL A 11 5.18 -43.32 40.82
CA VAL A 11 5.72 -44.15 39.72
C VAL A 11 5.25 -43.59 38.38
N SER A 12 6.13 -42.87 37.71
CA SER A 12 6.09 -42.66 36.26
C SER A 12 7.52 -42.63 35.77
N GLY A 13 8.10 -43.82 35.62
CA GLY A 13 9.29 -44.01 34.81
C GLY A 13 8.88 -43.91 33.34
N SER A 14 8.92 -42.71 32.78
CA SER A 14 8.85 -42.52 31.33
C SER A 14 10.26 -42.67 30.78
N VAL A 15 10.53 -43.79 30.12
CA VAL A 15 11.80 -44.05 29.43
C VAL A 15 11.79 -43.24 28.13
N ALA A 16 12.56 -42.15 28.08
CA ALA A 16 12.77 -41.38 26.86
C ALA A 16 13.77 -42.11 25.94
N LEU A 17 13.32 -42.45 24.74
CA LEU A 17 14.14 -43.00 23.65
C LEU A 17 15.07 -41.91 23.11
N TYR A 18 16.38 -42.19 23.08
CA TYR A 18 17.42 -41.34 22.50
C TYR A 18 17.52 -41.59 21.00
N ASP A 19 17.38 -40.54 20.19
CA ASP A 19 17.48 -40.60 18.73
C ASP A 19 18.81 -39.95 18.25
N PRO A 20 19.78 -40.72 17.71
CA PRO A 20 21.16 -40.28 17.52
C PRO A 20 21.45 -39.49 16.22
N PHE A 21 20.46 -38.89 15.57
CA PHE A 21 20.66 -38.21 14.26
C PHE A 21 20.74 -36.67 14.30
N GLU A 22 20.77 -36.04 15.48
CA GLU A 22 20.92 -34.58 15.61
C GLU A 22 22.36 -34.06 15.40
N GLN A 23 23.38 -34.93 15.30
CA GLN A 23 24.79 -34.51 15.31
C GLN A 23 25.41 -34.30 13.91
N SER A 24 24.65 -34.35 12.80
CA SER A 24 25.25 -34.22 11.46
C SER A 24 24.40 -33.47 10.45
N ARG A 25 24.21 -32.16 10.67
CA ARG A 25 23.97 -31.19 9.58
C ARG A 25 24.74 -29.90 9.81
N GLY A 26 26.07 -30.04 9.79
CA GLY A 26 26.97 -28.94 9.48
C GLY A 26 27.13 -28.81 7.96
N GLN A 27 26.96 -27.57 7.48
CA GLN A 27 27.52 -27.01 6.24
C GLN A 27 26.89 -27.44 4.91
N SER A 28 25.88 -26.69 4.48
CA SER A 28 25.73 -26.29 3.07
C SER A 28 25.65 -24.76 3.01
N SER A 29 26.67 -24.14 2.41
CA SER A 29 26.77 -22.71 2.16
C SER A 29 25.55 -22.23 1.37
N VAL A 30 24.61 -21.58 2.04
CA VAL A 30 23.59 -20.77 1.38
C VAL A 30 24.16 -19.37 1.28
N GLU A 31 24.36 -18.92 0.05
CA GLU A 31 24.79 -17.57 -0.29
C GLU A 31 23.99 -16.52 0.50
N ASN A 32 24.70 -15.51 1.00
CA ASN A 32 24.14 -14.34 1.67
C ASN A 32 23.07 -13.68 0.77
N VAL A 33 21.80 -13.98 1.03
CA VAL A 33 20.70 -13.10 0.64
C VAL A 33 20.73 -11.92 1.61
N PRO A 34 20.81 -10.65 1.14
CA PRO A 34 20.79 -9.51 2.03
C PRO A 34 19.51 -9.52 2.87
N GLN A 35 19.64 -9.50 4.19
CA GLN A 35 18.54 -9.47 5.18
C GLN A 35 17.68 -8.20 5.15
N ASP A 36 17.87 -7.32 4.15
CA ASP A 36 17.24 -6.00 4.08
C ASP A 36 15.76 -6.04 3.67
N LEU A 37 15.25 -7.16 3.13
CA LEU A 37 13.88 -7.25 2.64
C LEU A 37 12.88 -7.79 3.67
N ASP A 38 13.33 -8.59 4.64
CA ASP A 38 12.47 -9.12 5.72
C ASP A 38 12.05 -8.03 6.73
N ILE A 39 12.84 -6.97 6.84
CA ILE A 39 12.52 -5.81 7.69
C ILE A 39 11.33 -5.00 7.14
N ILE A 40 11.03 -5.13 5.84
CA ILE A 40 10.02 -4.31 5.15
C ILE A 40 8.58 -4.82 5.37
N MET A 41 8.39 -6.02 5.93
CA MET A 41 7.07 -6.71 5.95
C MET A 41 6.48 -7.05 7.32
N GLN A 42 6.78 -6.28 8.38
CA GLN A 42 6.05 -6.45 9.64
C GLN A 42 4.57 -6.02 9.52
N PRO A 43 3.64 -6.62 10.31
CA PRO A 43 2.20 -6.35 10.20
C PRO A 43 1.93 -4.91 10.62
N LEU A 44 1.55 -4.12 9.63
CA LEU A 44 1.50 -2.69 9.72
C LEU A 44 0.11 -2.21 10.16
N ALA A 45 -0.02 -2.01 11.46
CA ALA A 45 -1.21 -1.44 12.07
C ALA A 45 -0.94 0.03 12.48
N GLY A 46 -1.26 1.02 11.63
CA GLY A 46 -1.45 2.39 12.12
C GLY A 46 -1.30 3.58 11.15
N LYS A 47 -2.45 4.16 10.75
CA LYS A 47 -2.70 5.55 10.28
C LYS A 47 -2.10 6.05 8.94
N PRO A 48 -2.85 6.92 8.23
CA PRO A 48 -2.67 7.16 6.80
C PRO A 48 -1.59 8.20 6.56
N PHE A 49 -0.36 7.73 6.32
CA PHE A 49 0.83 8.34 5.69
C PHE A 49 2.11 7.68 6.24
N GLU A 50 2.02 7.00 7.39
CA GLU A 50 3.14 6.62 8.27
C GLU A 50 3.67 5.20 8.05
N ASP A 51 3.10 4.53 7.07
CA ASP A 51 3.02 3.08 7.01
C ASP A 51 4.12 2.46 6.11
N LEU A 52 4.59 3.19 5.09
CA LEU A 52 5.64 2.68 4.20
C LEU A 52 7.01 3.24 4.60
N PRO A 53 8.08 2.42 4.68
CA PRO A 53 9.44 2.93 4.81
C PRO A 53 9.74 3.99 3.74
N ILE A 54 10.37 5.10 4.13
CA ILE A 54 10.62 6.24 3.22
C ILE A 54 11.37 5.83 1.95
N ASN A 55 12.30 4.88 2.06
CA ASN A 55 13.03 4.36 0.91
C ASN A 55 12.11 3.63 -0.06
N LEU A 56 11.14 2.87 0.47
CA LEU A 56 10.17 2.15 -0.35
C LEU A 56 9.23 3.12 -1.07
N SER A 57 8.75 4.17 -0.41
CA SER A 57 7.89 5.16 -1.08
C SER A 57 8.63 5.90 -2.20
N ILE A 58 9.92 6.25 -2.00
CA ILE A 58 10.76 6.86 -3.03
C ILE A 58 10.90 5.95 -4.24
N VAL A 59 11.22 4.67 -4.03
CA VAL A 59 11.36 3.68 -5.11
C VAL A 59 10.05 3.50 -5.87
N LEU A 60 8.93 3.31 -5.16
CA LEU A 60 7.63 3.10 -5.79
C LEU A 60 7.19 4.32 -6.62
N VAL A 61 7.43 5.54 -6.12
CA VAL A 61 7.14 6.73 -6.92
C VAL A 61 8.01 6.75 -8.16
N HIS A 62 9.33 6.58 -8.00
CA HIS A 62 10.29 6.57 -9.10
C HIS A 62 9.89 5.56 -10.19
N ASP A 63 9.57 4.33 -9.81
CA ASP A 63 9.22 3.23 -10.72
C ASP A 63 7.91 3.50 -11.48
N SER A 64 7.00 4.28 -10.90
CA SER A 64 5.74 4.64 -11.55
C SER A 64 5.89 5.73 -12.63
N LEU A 65 6.83 6.67 -12.46
CA LEU A 65 6.92 7.91 -13.25
C LEU A 65 7.02 7.69 -14.77
N PRO A 66 7.79 6.70 -15.29
CA PRO A 66 7.90 6.47 -16.73
C PRO A 66 6.57 6.05 -17.39
N HIS A 67 5.62 5.53 -16.61
CA HIS A 67 4.42 4.86 -17.12
C HIS A 67 3.12 5.61 -16.82
N ILE A 68 3.05 6.37 -15.71
CA ILE A 68 1.80 6.95 -15.19
C ILE A 68 1.04 7.82 -16.20
N ARG A 69 1.73 8.52 -17.11
CA ARG A 69 1.05 9.34 -18.14
C ARG A 69 0.23 8.47 -19.09
N LYS A 70 0.74 7.30 -19.49
CA LYS A 70 0.02 6.34 -20.35
C LYS A 70 -1.19 5.73 -19.62
N LEU A 71 -1.15 5.74 -18.29
CA LEU A 71 -2.22 5.26 -17.40
C LEU A 71 -3.24 6.35 -17.05
N GLY A 72 -3.20 7.52 -17.71
CA GLY A 72 -4.17 8.60 -17.47
C GLY A 72 -3.79 9.57 -16.36
N PHE A 73 -2.51 9.65 -15.99
CA PHE A 73 -2.01 10.76 -15.15
C PHE A 73 -2.05 12.07 -15.93
N PHE A 74 -2.97 12.96 -15.56
CA PHE A 74 -3.24 14.26 -16.17
C PHE A 74 -2.70 15.44 -15.36
N LEU A 75 -2.25 15.25 -14.12
CA LEU A 75 -1.58 16.31 -13.35
C LEU A 75 -0.16 16.59 -13.89
N SER A 76 0.41 17.75 -13.52
CA SER A 76 1.80 18.06 -13.85
C SER A 76 2.75 17.16 -13.06
N ILE A 77 3.46 16.29 -13.78
CA ILE A 77 4.47 15.39 -13.21
C ILE A 77 5.57 16.20 -12.51
N ASP A 78 6.01 17.31 -13.09
CA ASP A 78 7.02 18.19 -12.48
C ASP A 78 6.56 18.76 -11.14
N LYS A 79 5.32 19.28 -11.08
CA LYS A 79 4.75 19.84 -9.84
C LYS A 79 4.56 18.75 -8.78
N PHE A 80 4.07 17.58 -9.20
CA PHE A 80 3.92 16.42 -8.32
C PHE A 80 5.28 15.96 -7.76
N THR A 81 6.30 15.85 -8.61
CA THR A 81 7.65 15.41 -8.19
C THR A 81 8.31 16.41 -7.25
N ARG A 82 8.13 17.72 -7.47
CA ARG A 82 8.62 18.72 -6.52
C ARG A 82 7.89 18.64 -5.19
N SER A 83 6.57 18.42 -5.17
CA SER A 83 5.81 18.44 -3.94
C SER A 83 6.06 17.23 -3.03
N ILE A 84 6.53 16.11 -3.57
CA ILE A 84 7.00 14.95 -2.77
C ILE A 84 8.44 15.11 -2.26
N GLN A 85 9.25 15.99 -2.86
CA GLN A 85 10.65 16.23 -2.47
C GLN A 85 10.79 17.21 -1.31
N VAL A 86 9.73 17.95 -0.99
CA VAL A 86 9.74 18.89 0.13
C VAL A 86 9.67 18.13 1.45
N SER A 87 10.75 18.21 2.22
CA SER A 87 10.87 17.63 3.57
C SER A 87 10.04 18.38 4.62
N ASP A 88 9.73 19.66 4.37
CA ASP A 88 8.92 20.49 5.24
C ASP A 88 7.67 21.03 4.51
N TYR A 89 6.54 20.37 4.74
CA TYR A 89 5.26 20.73 4.16
C TYR A 89 4.68 22.05 4.69
N SER A 90 5.26 22.66 5.73
CA SER A 90 4.77 23.93 6.29
C SER A 90 4.89 25.11 5.33
N ASN A 91 5.82 25.04 4.37
CA ASN A 91 6.06 26.07 3.36
C ASN A 91 5.40 25.76 2.01
N LEU A 92 4.73 24.61 1.87
CA LEU A 92 4.01 24.27 0.64
C LEU A 92 2.66 24.97 0.62
N GLN A 93 2.36 25.65 -0.49
CA GLN A 93 1.05 26.23 -0.71
C GLN A 93 -0.04 25.15 -0.57
N GLU A 94 -1.10 25.47 0.17
CA GLU A 94 -2.24 24.57 0.37
C GLU A 94 -2.72 24.02 -1.00
N GLY A 95 -2.87 22.69 -1.06
CA GLY A 95 -3.27 21.98 -2.28
C GLY A 95 -2.15 21.49 -3.20
N LEU A 96 -0.90 21.90 -2.99
CA LEU A 96 0.25 21.32 -3.71
C LEU A 96 0.71 19.99 -3.12
N ARG A 97 0.44 19.76 -1.83
CA ARG A 97 0.75 18.49 -1.17
C ARG A 97 -0.09 17.37 -1.79
N PRO A 98 0.53 16.25 -2.21
CA PRO A 98 -0.20 15.09 -2.67
C PRO A 98 -1.06 14.52 -1.54
N ILE A 99 -2.35 14.31 -1.79
CA ILE A 99 -3.26 13.67 -0.85
C ILE A 99 -3.02 12.16 -0.81
N GLN A 100 -3.34 11.53 0.32
CA GLN A 100 -3.13 10.10 0.53
C GLN A 100 -3.67 9.20 -0.59
N PRO A 101 -4.90 9.42 -1.14
CA PRO A 101 -5.42 8.61 -2.24
C PRO A 101 -4.55 8.63 -3.50
N LEU A 102 -3.99 9.79 -3.84
CA LEU A 102 -3.11 9.92 -5.00
C LEU A 102 -1.82 9.15 -4.76
N LEU A 103 -1.23 9.27 -3.58
CA LEU A 103 0.00 8.56 -3.26
C LEU A 103 -0.19 7.05 -3.20
N ASN A 104 -1.27 6.56 -2.58
CA ASN A 104 -1.52 5.11 -2.51
C ASN A 104 -1.72 4.49 -3.89
N THR A 105 -2.39 5.20 -4.81
CA THR A 105 -2.57 4.73 -6.20
C THR A 105 -1.26 4.78 -6.99
N ILE A 106 -0.41 5.78 -6.75
CA ILE A 106 0.96 5.83 -7.29
C ILE A 106 1.81 4.69 -6.73
N TYR A 107 1.76 4.40 -5.43
CA TYR A 107 2.49 3.29 -4.82
C TYR A 107 2.04 1.93 -5.37
N LEU A 108 0.75 1.74 -5.59
CA LEU A 108 0.21 0.54 -6.24
C LEU A 108 0.80 0.34 -7.63
N TRP A 109 0.84 1.39 -8.45
CA TRP A 109 1.43 1.33 -9.79
C TRP A 109 2.94 1.18 -9.76
N GLY A 110 3.62 1.85 -8.82
CA GLY A 110 5.03 1.65 -8.54
C GLY A 110 5.34 0.19 -8.28
N ALA A 111 4.58 -0.43 -7.38
CA ALA A 111 4.77 -1.83 -7.00
C ALA A 111 4.53 -2.77 -8.19
N HIS A 112 3.57 -2.44 -9.05
CA HIS A 112 3.30 -3.17 -10.27
C HIS A 112 4.45 -3.09 -11.30
N PHE A 113 5.20 -1.97 -11.34
CA PHE A 113 6.31 -1.76 -12.27
C PHE A 113 7.70 -2.06 -11.69
N SER A 114 7.83 -2.21 -10.37
CA SER A 114 9.11 -2.49 -9.73
C SER A 114 9.74 -3.77 -10.29
N SER A 115 11.00 -3.66 -10.68
CA SER A 115 11.66 -4.66 -11.53
C SER A 115 12.16 -5.90 -10.78
N SER A 116 12.34 -5.86 -9.45
CA SER A 116 12.70 -7.03 -8.63
C SER A 116 12.80 -6.69 -7.13
N PRO A 117 12.41 -7.61 -6.23
CA PRO A 117 11.61 -8.80 -6.50
C PRO A 117 10.16 -8.41 -6.84
N ALA A 118 9.49 -9.23 -7.64
CA ALA A 118 8.06 -9.07 -7.86
C ALA A 118 7.34 -9.22 -6.51
N TYR A 119 6.51 -8.22 -6.15
CA TYR A 119 5.70 -8.28 -4.93
C TYR A 119 4.79 -9.51 -4.96
N SER A 120 4.68 -10.18 -3.82
CA SER A 120 3.78 -11.32 -3.66
C SER A 120 2.33 -10.89 -3.89
N PRO A 121 1.42 -11.83 -4.23
CA PRO A 121 0.00 -11.53 -4.38
C PRO A 121 -0.61 -10.84 -3.15
N ASP A 122 -0.15 -11.20 -1.95
CA ASP A 122 -0.61 -10.59 -0.69
C ASP A 122 -0.13 -9.15 -0.54
N GLN A 123 1.13 -8.88 -0.89
CA GLN A 123 1.68 -7.51 -0.89
C GLN A 123 0.97 -6.63 -1.92
N MET A 124 0.72 -7.14 -3.13
CA MET A 124 -0.06 -6.41 -4.13
C MET A 124 -1.49 -6.15 -3.68
N SER A 125 -2.11 -7.13 -3.00
CA SER A 125 -3.43 -6.97 -2.40
C SER A 125 -3.45 -5.90 -1.29
N PHE A 126 -2.37 -5.78 -0.52
CA PHE A 126 -2.22 -4.71 0.47
C PHE A 126 -2.23 -3.32 -0.20
N PHE A 127 -1.40 -3.10 -1.22
CA PHE A 127 -1.39 -1.81 -1.95
C PHE A 127 -2.76 -1.49 -2.58
N LEU A 128 -3.39 -2.49 -3.16
CA LEU A 128 -4.69 -2.35 -3.82
C LEU A 128 -5.80 -2.00 -2.83
N ASN A 129 -5.91 -2.72 -1.72
CA ASN A 129 -6.89 -2.44 -0.67
C ASN A 129 -6.70 -1.04 -0.09
N ARG A 130 -5.45 -0.64 0.15
CA ARG A 130 -5.11 0.69 0.64
C ARG A 130 -5.51 1.79 -0.35
N ALA A 131 -5.26 1.59 -1.64
CA ALA A 131 -5.69 2.50 -2.70
C ALA A 131 -7.22 2.63 -2.74
N ILE A 132 -7.96 1.51 -2.76
CA ILE A 132 -9.43 1.50 -2.76
C ILE A 132 -10.01 2.22 -1.56
N GLN A 133 -9.53 1.91 -0.35
CA GLN A 133 -10.02 2.52 0.90
C GLN A 133 -9.76 4.03 0.93
N SER A 134 -8.55 4.45 0.59
CA SER A 134 -8.20 5.88 0.59
C SER A 134 -8.99 6.68 -0.45
N VAL A 135 -9.15 6.17 -1.68
CA VAL A 135 -9.98 6.83 -2.70
C VAL A 135 -11.43 6.95 -2.23
N SER A 136 -11.99 5.88 -1.68
CA SER A 136 -13.38 5.86 -1.22
C SER A 136 -13.66 6.80 -0.04
N SER A 137 -12.66 7.05 0.81
CA SER A 137 -12.76 7.95 1.97
C SER A 137 -12.20 9.35 1.72
N SER A 138 -11.72 9.64 0.51
CA SER A 138 -10.97 10.86 0.21
C SER A 138 -11.73 12.14 0.57
N LEU A 139 -12.99 12.25 0.13
CA LEU A 139 -13.79 13.46 0.35
C LEU A 139 -14.43 13.52 1.74
N SER A 140 -14.41 12.42 2.48
CA SER A 140 -14.79 12.39 3.90
C SER A 140 -13.66 12.88 4.80
N THR A 141 -12.43 12.97 4.28
CA THR A 141 -11.29 13.53 5.02
C THR A 141 -11.51 15.05 5.18
N PRO A 142 -11.44 15.59 6.41
CA PRO A 142 -11.62 17.02 6.65
C PRO A 142 -10.73 17.88 5.76
N GLY A 143 -11.30 18.93 5.15
CA GLY A 143 -10.60 19.86 4.26
C GLY A 143 -10.45 19.40 2.81
N ASN A 144 -10.55 18.11 2.49
CA ASN A 144 -10.39 17.65 1.10
C ASN A 144 -11.54 18.07 0.19
N ARG A 145 -12.78 18.07 0.69
CA ARG A 145 -13.96 18.43 -0.11
C ARG A 145 -14.00 19.91 -0.49
N ASP A 146 -13.54 20.76 0.42
CA ASP A 146 -13.61 22.22 0.28
C ASP A 146 -12.41 22.78 -0.50
N HIS A 147 -11.38 21.94 -0.75
CA HIS A 147 -10.18 22.32 -1.46
C HIS A 147 -10.18 21.81 -2.92
N PRO A 148 -10.29 22.68 -3.94
CA PRO A 148 -10.40 22.26 -5.35
C PRO A 148 -9.27 21.34 -5.82
N GLN A 149 -8.03 21.59 -5.39
CA GLN A 149 -6.90 20.71 -5.72
C GLN A 149 -7.05 19.30 -5.13
N ALA A 150 -7.57 19.15 -3.92
CA ALA A 150 -7.77 17.82 -3.31
C ALA A 150 -8.86 17.04 -4.06
N VAL A 151 -9.92 17.71 -4.53
CA VAL A 151 -10.92 17.11 -5.41
C VAL A 151 -10.30 16.64 -6.72
N ILE A 152 -9.49 17.49 -7.37
CA ILE A 152 -8.77 17.15 -8.60
C ILE A 152 -7.84 15.94 -8.39
N GLN A 153 -7.09 15.91 -7.29
CA GLN A 153 -6.23 14.77 -6.97
C GLN A 153 -7.02 13.50 -6.65
N THR A 154 -8.23 13.62 -6.08
CA THR A 154 -9.15 12.48 -5.86
C THR A 154 -9.64 11.90 -7.19
N ILE A 155 -9.98 12.78 -8.15
CA ILE A 155 -10.34 12.37 -9.51
C ILE A 155 -9.15 11.67 -10.18
N GLN A 156 -7.95 12.24 -10.08
CA GLN A 156 -6.72 11.62 -10.60
C GLN A 156 -6.49 10.23 -10.02
N ALA A 157 -6.60 10.07 -8.71
CA ALA A 157 -6.45 8.78 -8.03
C ALA A 157 -7.51 7.76 -8.50
N SER A 158 -8.77 8.20 -8.66
CA SER A 158 -9.86 7.36 -9.14
C SER A 158 -9.63 6.84 -10.56
N VAL A 159 -9.08 7.69 -11.46
CA VAL A 159 -8.71 7.30 -12.82
C VAL A 159 -7.59 6.26 -12.83
N LEU A 160 -6.51 6.48 -12.07
CA LEU A 160 -5.40 5.54 -11.98
C LEU A 160 -5.84 4.19 -11.40
N LEU A 161 -6.67 4.21 -10.35
CA LEU A 161 -7.21 3.01 -9.73
C LEU A 161 -8.12 2.24 -10.68
N ALA A 162 -9.00 2.95 -11.41
CA ALA A 162 -9.86 2.32 -12.41
C ALA A 162 -9.04 1.61 -13.50
N ASN A 163 -7.99 2.26 -14.02
CA ASN A 163 -7.10 1.65 -15.01
C ASN A 163 -6.39 0.41 -14.45
N TYR A 164 -5.96 0.44 -13.18
CA TYR A 164 -5.37 -0.74 -12.56
C TYR A 164 -6.35 -1.90 -12.52
N LEU A 165 -7.59 -1.63 -12.08
CA LEU A 165 -8.66 -2.63 -12.02
C LEU A 165 -9.01 -3.18 -13.41
N PHE A 166 -9.02 -2.35 -14.45
CA PHE A 166 -9.23 -2.79 -15.82
C PHE A 166 -8.13 -3.71 -16.33
N CYS A 167 -6.85 -3.36 -16.09
CA CYS A 167 -5.71 -4.22 -16.45
C CYS A 167 -5.77 -5.60 -15.79
N HIS A 168 -6.43 -5.71 -14.63
CA HIS A 168 -6.58 -6.95 -13.87
C HIS A 168 -7.98 -7.59 -14.01
N GLY A 169 -8.77 -7.21 -15.04
CA GLY A 169 -10.06 -7.82 -15.34
C GLY A 169 -11.23 -7.49 -14.39
N ARG A 170 -11.03 -6.59 -13.42
CA ARG A 170 -12.05 -6.15 -12.44
C ARG A 170 -12.91 -5.03 -13.01
N LEU A 171 -13.59 -5.32 -14.12
CA LEU A 171 -14.29 -4.32 -14.95
C LEU A 171 -15.39 -3.56 -14.19
N LEU A 172 -16.19 -4.25 -13.37
CA LEU A 172 -17.27 -3.62 -12.63
C LEU A 172 -16.75 -2.56 -11.64
N GLU A 173 -15.70 -2.90 -10.90
CA GLU A 173 -15.09 -2.01 -9.93
C GLU A 173 -14.36 -0.84 -10.61
N GLY A 174 -13.66 -1.11 -11.72
CA GLY A 174 -13.08 -0.04 -12.53
C GLY A 174 -14.15 0.95 -13.02
N ARG A 175 -15.30 0.44 -13.50
CA ARG A 175 -16.43 1.29 -13.93
C ARG A 175 -17.00 2.12 -12.77
N TYR A 176 -17.07 1.55 -11.57
CA TYR A 176 -17.50 2.29 -10.38
C TYR A 176 -16.60 3.50 -10.11
N HIS A 177 -15.27 3.31 -10.15
CA HIS A 177 -14.33 4.42 -9.92
C HIS A 177 -14.38 5.48 -11.04
N VAL A 178 -14.57 5.09 -12.31
CA VAL A 178 -14.78 6.04 -13.42
C VAL A 178 -16.09 6.82 -13.25
N ALA A 179 -17.18 6.15 -12.84
CA ALA A 179 -18.45 6.80 -12.60
C ALA A 179 -18.36 7.80 -11.43
N SER A 180 -17.66 7.42 -10.36
CA SER A 180 -17.34 8.31 -9.24
C SER A 180 -16.55 9.53 -9.71
N ALA A 181 -15.47 9.34 -10.47
CA ALA A 181 -14.68 10.43 -11.03
C ALA A 181 -15.52 11.37 -11.91
N SER A 182 -16.36 10.82 -12.78
CA SER A 182 -17.28 11.59 -13.64
C SER A 182 -18.27 12.41 -12.81
N SER A 183 -18.85 11.81 -11.77
CA SER A 183 -19.77 12.49 -10.85
C SER A 183 -19.09 13.67 -10.15
N LEU A 184 -17.83 13.52 -9.72
CA LEU A 184 -17.06 14.60 -9.13
C LEU A 184 -16.78 15.73 -10.13
N ILE A 185 -16.37 15.39 -11.35
CA ILE A 185 -16.13 16.38 -12.41
C ILE A 185 -17.39 17.23 -12.64
N LEU A 186 -18.56 16.59 -12.70
CA LEU A 186 -19.85 17.27 -12.90
C LEU A 186 -20.27 18.08 -11.67
N SER A 187 -20.14 17.51 -10.47
CA SER A 187 -20.55 18.14 -9.21
C SER A 187 -19.75 19.40 -8.89
N PHE A 188 -18.47 19.43 -9.28
CA PHE A 188 -17.59 20.58 -9.10
C PHE A 188 -17.48 21.46 -10.36
N GLY A 189 -18.28 21.19 -11.41
CA GLY A 189 -18.34 22.01 -12.63
C GLY A 189 -17.03 22.06 -13.41
N LEU A 190 -16.13 21.09 -13.23
CA LEU A 190 -14.80 21.08 -13.85
C LEU A 190 -14.88 20.89 -15.37
N ASN A 191 -15.99 20.35 -15.87
CA ASN A 191 -16.27 20.22 -17.31
C ASN A 191 -16.56 21.56 -18.01
N LYS A 192 -16.82 22.64 -17.26
CA LYS A 192 -17.15 23.96 -17.80
C LYS A 192 -15.91 24.85 -18.02
N LEU A 193 -14.74 24.42 -17.58
CA LEU A 193 -13.50 25.21 -17.60
C LEU A 193 -12.86 25.39 -19.00
N GLY A 194 -13.46 24.82 -20.05
CA GLY A 194 -13.01 24.98 -21.45
C GLY A 194 -13.96 25.80 -22.34
N GLY A 195 -14.93 26.50 -21.76
CA GLY A 195 -15.93 27.29 -22.50
C GLY A 195 -15.77 28.80 -22.26
N HIS A 196 -14.64 29.38 -22.67
CA HIS A 196 -14.47 30.82 -22.88
C HIS A 196 -13.60 31.07 -24.10
#